data_AF-A0A2N5FRE5-F1
#
_entry.id   AF-A0A2N5FRE5-F1
#
_cell.length_a   1.000
_cell.length_b   1.000
_cell.length_c   1.000
_cell.angle_alpha   90.00
_cell.angle_beta   90.00
_cell.angle_gamma   90.00
#
_symmetry.space_group_name_H-M   'P 1'
#
loop_
_entity.id
_entity.type
_entity.pdbx_description
1 polymer ?
#
loop_
_entity_poly.entity_id
_entity_poly.type
_entity_poly.pdbx_seq_one_letter_code
_entity_poly.pdbx_strand_id
1 'polypeptide(L)'
;MRGLFISFAIILLVSCDNQSLATVVDDYDVSKLSIDFGNEKAYEIGANAEGMPIFKDSKKALEQAKLDYKEAFAAVAKEFDLEPVSDSNYKEYKQYGWQVSVGDKDVQEQGVGLSKFFDIYENSFE
;
A
#
# COMPACT_ATOMS: atom_id res chain seq x y z
N MET A 1 45.36 6.34 -48.21
CA MET A 1 43.91 6.35 -48.45
C MET A 1 43.21 5.99 -47.15
N ARG A 2 42.27 6.84 -46.72
CA ARG A 2 41.33 6.63 -45.59
C ARG A 2 40.63 5.27 -45.79
N GLY A 3 40.54 4.33 -44.85
CA GLY A 3 40.04 4.44 -43.48
C GLY A 3 38.59 3.93 -43.48
N LEU A 4 38.29 2.77 -42.88
CA LEU A 4 36.92 2.39 -42.52
C LEU A 4 36.93 1.41 -41.33
N PHE A 5 36.82 1.96 -40.13
CA PHE A 5 36.49 1.19 -38.92
C PHE A 5 34.96 1.18 -38.79
N ILE A 6 34.36 0.02 -38.96
CA ILE A 6 32.92 -0.18 -38.73
C ILE A 6 32.74 -0.40 -37.23
N SER A 7 32.31 0.66 -36.53
CA SER A 7 31.89 0.56 -35.13
C SER A 7 30.45 0.05 -35.10
N PHE A 8 30.23 -1.16 -34.58
CA PHE A 8 28.90 -1.64 -34.20
C PHE A 8 28.50 -0.94 -32.90
N ALA A 9 27.73 0.14 -33.01
CA ALA A 9 27.04 0.74 -31.88
C ALA A 9 25.86 -0.17 -31.51
N ILE A 10 26.00 -0.95 -30.44
CA ILE A 10 24.87 -1.63 -29.80
C ILE A 10 24.02 -0.54 -29.16
N ILE A 11 22.96 -0.13 -29.83
CA ILE A 11 21.91 0.72 -29.26
C ILE A 11 21.16 -0.17 -28.26
N LEU A 12 21.52 -0.06 -26.98
CA LEU A 12 20.68 -0.55 -25.89
C LEU A 12 19.41 0.28 -25.90
N LEU A 13 18.38 -0.22 -26.59
CA LEU A 13 17.01 0.24 -26.38
C LEU A 13 16.65 -0.16 -24.95
N VAL A 14 16.83 0.78 -24.01
CA VAL A 14 16.16 0.71 -22.72
C VAL A 14 14.67 0.77 -23.05
N SER A 15 14.04 -0.40 -23.12
CA SER A 15 12.59 -0.50 -23.01
C SER A 15 12.25 0.24 -21.72
N CYS A 16 11.61 1.40 -21.83
CA CYS A 16 10.84 1.91 -20.71
C CYS A 16 9.75 0.87 -20.49
N ASP A 17 10.06 -0.15 -19.70
CA ASP A 17 9.06 -1.11 -19.26
C ASP A 17 7.98 -0.27 -18.58
N ASN A 18 6.78 -0.27 -19.16
CA ASN A 18 5.58 0.24 -18.52
C ASN A 18 5.28 -0.68 -17.32
N GLN A 19 6.11 -0.59 -16.28
CA GLN A 19 5.93 -1.33 -15.03
C GLN A 19 4.68 -0.75 -14.36
N SER A 20 3.73 -1.63 -14.07
CA SER A 20 2.49 -1.23 -13.40
C SER A 20 2.80 -0.69 -12.01
N LEU A 21 2.18 0.42 -11.62
CA LEU A 21 2.28 0.98 -10.27
C LEU A 21 1.78 0.00 -9.19
N ALA A 22 0.94 -0.97 -9.58
CA ALA A 22 0.46 -2.05 -8.72
C ALA A 22 1.45 -3.22 -8.54
N THR A 23 2.72 -3.06 -8.93
CA THR A 23 3.74 -4.11 -8.80
C THR A 23 4.94 -3.62 -8.00
N VAL A 24 5.48 -4.53 -7.18
CA VAL A 24 6.74 -4.30 -6.45
C VAL A 24 7.91 -4.47 -7.41
N VAL A 25 8.79 -3.49 -7.46
CA VAL A 25 9.94 -3.46 -8.37
C VAL A 25 11.26 -3.24 -7.64
N ASP A 26 11.21 -2.79 -6.38
CA ASP A 26 12.38 -2.59 -5.52
C ASP A 26 12.03 -2.80 -4.04
N ASP A 27 13.05 -2.82 -3.17
CA ASP A 27 12.87 -2.79 -1.72
C ASP A 27 12.47 -1.38 -1.25
N TYR A 28 11.71 -1.31 -0.14
CA TYR A 28 11.32 -0.05 0.48
C TYR A 28 11.91 0.08 1.88
N ASP A 29 12.45 1.26 2.20
CA ASP A 29 12.91 1.59 3.55
C ASP A 29 11.70 1.87 4.46
N VAL A 30 11.19 0.82 5.10
CA VAL A 30 10.00 0.88 5.96
C VAL A 30 10.15 1.81 7.17
N SER A 31 11.38 2.20 7.53
CA SER A 31 11.62 3.20 8.60
C SER A 31 11.08 4.60 8.25
N LYS A 32 10.75 4.84 6.97
CA LYS A 32 10.10 6.08 6.49
C LYS A 32 8.59 6.10 6.72
N LEU A 33 7.97 4.98 7.06
CA LEU A 33 6.53 4.90 7.27
C LEU A 33 6.14 5.48 8.63
N SER A 34 4.93 6.03 8.72
CA SER A 34 4.37 6.55 9.97
C SER A 34 3.65 5.48 10.82
N ILE A 35 3.73 4.22 10.38
CA ILE A 35 3.13 3.03 10.99
C ILE A 35 4.19 1.93 11.07
N ASP A 36 4.19 1.21 12.20
CA ASP A 36 5.01 0.02 12.40
C ASP A 36 4.09 -1.21 12.38
N PHE A 37 4.27 -2.06 11.38
CA PHE A 37 3.53 -3.31 11.23
C PHE A 37 4.21 -4.49 11.96
N GLY A 38 5.32 -4.25 12.65
CA GLY A 38 6.14 -5.27 13.26
C GLY A 38 6.74 -6.23 12.21
N ASN A 39 6.93 -7.50 12.60
CA ASN A 39 7.51 -8.53 11.74
C ASN A 39 6.44 -9.42 11.08
N GLU A 40 5.23 -8.90 10.88
CA GLU A 40 4.14 -9.65 10.28
C GLU A 40 4.34 -9.79 8.77
N LYS A 41 4.38 -11.03 8.29
CA LYS A 41 4.69 -11.34 6.88
C LYS A 41 3.61 -10.85 5.93
N ALA A 42 2.37 -10.74 6.41
CA ALA A 42 1.27 -10.19 5.61
C ALA A 42 1.50 -8.72 5.23
N TYR A 43 2.32 -7.97 5.98
CA TYR A 43 2.63 -6.57 5.75
C TYR A 43 4.03 -6.35 5.17
N GLU A 44 4.61 -7.35 4.50
CA GLU A 44 5.83 -7.10 3.74
C GLU A 44 5.59 -6.03 2.67
N ILE A 45 6.41 -4.98 2.67
CA ILE A 45 6.31 -3.82 1.79
C ILE A 45 7.53 -3.77 0.86
N GLY A 46 7.29 -3.40 -0.39
CA GLY A 46 8.30 -3.01 -1.35
C GLY A 46 7.98 -1.63 -1.94
N ALA A 47 8.76 -1.21 -2.92
CA ALA A 47 8.53 0.02 -3.66
C ALA A 47 7.96 -0.31 -5.05
N ASN A 48 6.98 0.48 -5.50
CA ASN A 48 6.53 0.42 -6.89
C ASN A 48 7.43 1.25 -7.82
N ALA A 49 7.10 1.33 -9.11
CA ALA A 49 7.89 2.02 -10.12
C ALA A 49 8.06 3.53 -9.87
N GLU A 50 7.26 4.14 -9.00
CA GLU A 50 7.39 5.53 -8.55
C GLU A 50 8.14 5.69 -7.22
N GLY A 51 8.60 4.59 -6.63
CA GLY A 51 9.22 4.60 -5.31
C GLY A 51 8.24 4.71 -4.15
N MET A 52 6.94 4.53 -4.40
CA MET A 52 5.88 4.56 -3.38
C MET A 52 5.80 3.20 -2.65
N PRO A 53 5.49 3.19 -1.33
CA PRO A 53 5.35 1.95 -0.59
C PRO A 53 4.11 1.18 -1.07
N ILE A 54 4.28 -0.11 -1.36
CA ILE A 54 3.19 -1.02 -1.75
C ILE A 54 3.36 -2.36 -1.03
N PHE A 55 2.25 -2.96 -0.58
CA PHE A 55 2.29 -4.31 -0.03
C PHE A 55 2.68 -5.33 -1.09
N LYS A 56 3.59 -6.26 -0.76
CA LYS A 56 3.99 -7.34 -1.68
C LYS A 56 2.84 -8.27 -2.03
N ASP A 57 1.88 -8.43 -1.11
CA ASP A 57 0.63 -9.15 -1.31
C ASP A 57 -0.50 -8.36 -0.65
N SER A 58 -1.10 -7.45 -1.40
CA SER A 58 -2.16 -6.55 -0.90
C SER A 58 -3.36 -7.32 -0.37
N LYS A 59 -3.73 -8.45 -0.98
CA LYS A 59 -4.82 -9.29 -0.50
C LYS A 59 -4.52 -9.87 0.88
N LYS A 60 -3.33 -10.45 1.09
CA LYS A 60 -2.93 -10.94 2.41
C LYS A 60 -2.85 -9.80 3.43
N ALA A 61 -2.34 -8.65 3.03
CA ALA A 61 -2.28 -7.47 3.88
C ALA A 61 -3.69 -7.04 4.35
N LEU A 62 -4.68 -7.02 3.46
CA LEU A 62 -6.07 -6.71 3.82
C LEU A 62 -6.70 -7.78 4.72
N GLU A 63 -6.42 -9.06 4.47
CA GLU A 63 -6.89 -10.15 5.34
C GLU A 63 -6.33 -10.01 6.76
N GLN A 64 -5.05 -9.66 6.91
CA GLN A 64 -4.44 -9.42 8.22
C GLN A 64 -4.97 -8.14 8.88
N ALA A 65 -5.13 -7.05 8.13
CA ALA A 65 -5.69 -5.80 8.64
C ALA A 65 -7.10 -5.98 9.21
N LYS A 66 -7.92 -6.81 8.58
CA LYS A 66 -9.26 -7.18 9.09
C LYS A 66 -9.23 -7.85 10.47
N LEU A 67 -8.12 -8.49 10.83
CA LEU A 67 -7.92 -9.09 12.14
C LEU A 67 -7.37 -8.07 13.13
N ASP A 68 -6.32 -7.34 12.76
CA ASP A 68 -5.61 -6.42 13.65
C ASP A 68 -6.43 -5.17 14.01
N TYR A 69 -7.23 -4.68 13.06
CA TYR A 69 -8.09 -3.51 13.21
C TYR A 69 -9.57 -3.88 13.26
N LYS A 70 -9.90 -5.12 13.67
CA LYS A 70 -11.26 -5.67 13.64
C LYS A 70 -12.31 -4.74 14.26
N GLU A 71 -11.97 -4.15 15.41
CA GLU A 71 -12.93 -3.32 16.14
C GLU A 71 -13.08 -1.94 15.51
N ALA A 72 -12.00 -1.37 14.95
CA ALA A 72 -12.09 -0.15 14.14
C ALA A 72 -12.91 -0.38 12.85
N PHE A 73 -12.71 -1.50 12.15
CA PHE A 73 -13.55 -1.85 11.00
C PHE A 73 -15.04 -1.90 11.36
N ALA A 74 -15.38 -2.58 12.46
CA ALA A 74 -16.76 -2.68 12.93
C ALA A 74 -17.33 -1.32 13.36
N ALA A 75 -16.54 -0.49 14.04
CA ALA A 75 -16.95 0.82 14.52
C ALA A 75 -17.18 1.79 13.35
N VAL A 76 -16.24 1.87 12.40
CA VAL A 76 -16.36 2.72 11.20
C VAL A 76 -17.56 2.30 10.35
N ALA A 77 -17.71 1.00 10.08
CA ALA A 77 -18.84 0.49 9.30
C ALA A 77 -20.19 0.87 9.94
N LYS A 78 -20.28 0.75 11.27
CA LYS A 78 -21.50 1.08 12.02
C LYS A 78 -21.78 2.59 12.08
N GLU A 79 -20.76 3.40 12.33
CA GLU A 79 -20.92 4.85 12.52
C GLU A 79 -21.27 5.56 11.20
N PHE A 80 -20.71 5.09 10.08
CA PHE A 80 -20.86 5.71 8.77
C PHE A 80 -21.74 4.91 7.80
N ASP A 81 -22.43 3.86 8.28
CA ASP A 81 -23.33 3.00 7.50
C ASP A 81 -22.66 2.41 6.24
N LEU A 82 -21.45 1.87 6.41
CA LEU A 82 -20.66 1.30 5.30
C LEU A 82 -20.85 -0.21 5.18
N GLU A 83 -20.85 -0.69 3.94
CA GLU A 83 -20.68 -2.09 3.63
C GLU A 83 -19.32 -2.62 4.13
N PRO A 84 -19.16 -3.94 4.38
CA PRO A 84 -17.88 -4.54 4.73
C PRO A 84 -16.77 -4.17 3.73
N VAL A 85 -15.56 -3.99 4.24
CA VAL A 85 -14.46 -3.48 3.41
C VAL A 85 -14.09 -4.40 2.24
N SER A 86 -13.85 -3.78 1.09
CA SER A 86 -13.42 -4.33 -0.18
C SER A 86 -12.58 -3.31 -0.97
N ASP A 87 -12.04 -3.72 -2.12
CA ASP A 87 -11.28 -2.85 -3.02
C ASP A 87 -12.11 -1.68 -3.58
N SER A 88 -13.45 -1.78 -3.56
CA SER A 88 -14.31 -0.71 -4.08
C SER A 88 -14.64 0.37 -3.05
N ASN A 89 -14.52 0.10 -1.75
CA ASN A 89 -14.91 1.03 -0.68
C ASN A 89 -13.80 1.34 0.33
N TYR A 90 -12.57 0.83 0.13
CA TYR A 90 -11.47 1.05 1.08
C TYR A 90 -11.18 2.53 1.35
N LYS A 91 -11.42 3.42 0.39
CA LYS A 91 -11.22 4.87 0.54
C LYS A 91 -12.11 5.48 1.62
N GLU A 92 -13.31 4.94 1.82
CA GLU A 92 -14.20 5.37 2.89
C GLU A 92 -13.64 4.97 4.25
N TYR A 93 -13.14 3.74 4.38
CA TYR A 93 -12.46 3.29 5.60
C TYR A 93 -11.15 4.06 5.87
N LYS A 94 -10.39 4.41 4.82
CA LYS A 94 -9.23 5.30 4.92
C LYS A 94 -9.63 6.66 5.50
N GLN A 95 -10.66 7.27 4.93
CA GLN A 95 -11.12 8.60 5.33
C GLN A 95 -11.69 8.64 6.75
N TYR A 96 -12.49 7.63 7.10
CA TYR A 96 -13.26 7.62 8.35
C TYR A 96 -12.55 6.91 9.51
N GLY A 97 -11.54 6.08 9.24
CA GLY A 97 -10.80 5.33 10.27
C GLY A 97 -10.34 6.20 11.43
N TRP A 98 -9.61 7.28 11.15
CA TRP A 98 -9.15 8.24 12.16
C TRP A 98 -10.24 9.15 12.73
N GLN A 99 -11.43 9.19 12.12
CA GLN A 99 -12.55 10.05 12.51
C GLN A 99 -13.56 9.36 13.43
N VAL A 100 -13.46 8.04 13.60
CA VAL A 100 -14.39 7.24 14.40
C VAL A 100 -14.51 7.81 15.83
N SER A 101 -15.73 8.13 16.25
CA SER A 101 -15.99 8.91 17.47
C SER A 101 -16.33 8.04 18.69
N VAL A 102 -15.80 6.82 18.72
CA VAL A 102 -15.98 5.87 19.82
C VAL A 102 -15.28 6.34 21.10
N GLY A 103 -15.94 6.17 22.25
CA GLY A 103 -15.37 6.52 23.56
C GLY A 103 -14.27 5.58 24.06
N ASP A 104 -13.88 4.59 23.25
CA ASP A 104 -12.85 3.61 23.53
C ASP A 104 -11.54 4.00 22.82
N LYS A 105 -10.48 4.22 23.60
CA LYS A 105 -9.18 4.65 23.07
C LYS A 105 -8.51 3.60 22.22
N ASP A 106 -8.67 2.32 22.55
CA ASP A 106 -8.01 1.24 21.81
C ASP A 106 -8.62 1.14 20.40
N VAL A 107 -9.94 1.37 20.28
CA VAL A 107 -10.63 1.41 18.99
C VAL A 107 -10.25 2.67 18.19
N GLN A 108 -10.06 3.82 18.85
CA GLN A 108 -9.55 5.03 18.18
C GLN A 108 -8.13 4.82 17.64
N GLU A 109 -7.25 4.18 18.41
CA GLU A 109 -5.87 3.86 17.98
C GLU A 109 -5.87 2.86 16.80
N GLN A 110 -6.72 1.82 16.85
CA GLN A 110 -6.94 0.96 15.70
C GLN A 110 -7.46 1.74 14.48
N GLY A 111 -8.34 2.72 14.67
CA GLY A 111 -8.86 3.57 13.61
C GLY A 111 -7.79 4.41 12.91
N VAL A 112 -6.85 4.97 13.69
CA VAL A 112 -5.67 5.66 13.13
C VAL A 112 -4.77 4.69 12.37
N GLY A 113 -4.51 3.50 12.94
CA GLY A 113 -3.75 2.44 12.28
C GLY A 113 -4.40 2.00 10.96
N LEU A 114 -5.72 1.87 10.95
CA LEU A 114 -6.52 1.51 9.79
C LEU A 114 -6.40 2.54 8.66
N SER A 115 -6.49 3.83 8.96
CA SER A 115 -6.29 4.89 7.96
C SER A 115 -4.89 4.84 7.35
N LYS A 116 -3.85 4.68 8.18
CA LYS A 116 -2.45 4.57 7.73
C LYS A 116 -2.19 3.30 6.92
N PHE A 117 -2.85 2.19 7.25
CA PHE A 117 -2.81 0.98 6.44
C PHE A 117 -3.30 1.26 5.02
N PHE A 118 -4.43 1.97 4.89
CA PHE A 118 -4.99 2.27 3.57
C PHE A 118 -4.19 3.30 2.76
N ASP A 119 -3.36 4.15 3.39
CA ASP A 119 -2.38 5.00 2.69
C ASP A 119 -1.35 4.19 1.88
N ILE A 120 -1.08 2.94 2.28
CA ILE A 120 -0.17 2.04 1.56
C ILE A 120 -0.96 1.12 0.63
N TYR A 121 -2.13 0.64 1.08
CA TYR A 121 -3.00 -0.25 0.30
C TYR A 121 -3.40 0.34 -1.04
N GLU A 122 -3.68 1.65 -1.09
CA GLU A 122 -4.13 2.35 -2.30
C GLU A 122 -3.14 2.27 -3.46
N ASN A 123 -1.83 2.19 -3.18
CA ASN A 123 -0.78 2.06 -4.20
C ASN A 123 -0.84 0.71 -4.95
N SER A 124 -1.74 -0.20 -4.55
CA SER A 124 -2.05 -1.41 -5.31
C SER A 124 -3.05 -1.19 -6.44
N PHE A 125 -3.65 0.00 -6.55
CA PHE A 125 -4.71 0.32 -7.51
C PHE A 125 -4.46 1.63 -8.28
N GLU A 126 -3.62 2.51 -7.74
CA GLU A 126 -3.33 3.85 -8.28
C GLU A 126 -1.95 3.92 -8.93
#